data_AF-A0A914CMX5-F1
#
_entry.id   AF-A0A914CMX5-F1
#
_cell.length_a   1.000
_cell.length_b   1.000
_cell.length_c   1.000
_cell.angle_alpha   90.00
_cell.angle_beta   90.00
_cell.angle_gamma   90.00
#
_symmetry.space_group_name_H-M   'P 1'
#
loop_
_entity.id
_entity.type
_entity.pdbx_description
1 polymer ?
#
loop_
_entity_poly.entity_id
_entity_poly.type
_entity_poly.pdbx_seq_one_letter_code
_entity_poly.pdbx_strand_id
1 'polypeptide(L)'
;MKLTLSCIVFLVGVYFVQCTNYANVPLKSQINQVNPMIGLVFWDDVPEYYGSSFPYTALSMEYFYLPVNKLVVGRTNGVIQYNWTFIENKLTRIASRGHQAIFRPYYEYPGLPTAVPAFLKSILGYQGQVFNGEEFMDWRSPDLQAMHLDMFTKLAQRYDNDNRVAFVESGFGFWSEYHISDGPDMVLGYNFPSGDFQQKSITLITSLFKNTPVLYSIDIADIYDGQCPVFNSIKNLPFGSFDDSAFAKDSQDWNDGNKQRLGWTRYQTQPLGGEIAYEDNVQQHALDINGPEGTPLPTYVANYHYTFLIANDQVNYKYNGPLTQFQRIQQVGQTFGYKFTITSFQTNGTHTQVVVKNTGVAPAYKDMYLQVSGVQSTVSLKRLQPGNSSTVVVQVSTNAPTLKIVSPWITSKQTIQYEANL
;
A
#
# COMPACT_ATOMS: atom_id res chain seq x y z
N MET A 1 -36.39 -4.94 77.00
CA MET A 1 -35.40 -4.71 75.94
C MET A 1 -35.48 -5.90 74.98
N LYS A 2 -36.01 -5.69 73.77
CA LYS A 2 -36.34 -6.77 72.80
C LYS A 2 -35.05 -7.29 72.14
N LEU A 3 -34.79 -8.59 72.22
CA LEU A 3 -33.82 -9.25 71.34
C LEU A 3 -34.55 -9.66 70.04
N THR A 4 -34.07 -9.15 68.92
CA THR A 4 -34.53 -9.52 67.58
C THR A 4 -33.44 -10.40 66.96
N LEU A 5 -33.75 -11.67 66.69
CA LEU A 5 -32.84 -12.61 66.03
C LEU A 5 -33.09 -12.51 64.51
N SER A 6 -32.15 -11.90 63.77
CA SER A 6 -32.22 -11.84 62.30
C SER A 6 -31.64 -13.11 61.69
N CYS A 7 -32.48 -13.90 61.02
CA CYS A 7 -32.04 -14.97 60.12
C CYS A 7 -31.46 -14.34 58.85
N ILE A 8 -30.17 -14.60 58.59
CA ILE A 8 -29.53 -14.31 57.30
C ILE A 8 -29.72 -15.55 56.42
N VAL A 9 -30.53 -15.41 55.37
CA VAL A 9 -30.67 -16.42 54.31
C VAL A 9 -29.58 -16.17 53.28
N PHE A 10 -28.63 -17.09 53.15
CA PHE A 10 -27.69 -17.12 52.03
C PHE A 10 -28.38 -17.70 50.79
N LEU A 11 -28.77 -16.85 49.85
CA LEU A 11 -29.16 -17.25 48.50
C LEU A 11 -27.89 -17.57 47.70
N VAL A 12 -27.56 -18.86 47.58
CA VAL A 12 -26.54 -19.33 46.65
C VAL A 12 -27.14 -19.24 45.24
N GLY A 13 -26.80 -18.18 44.52
CA GLY A 13 -27.10 -18.06 43.09
C GLY A 13 -26.31 -19.10 42.31
N VAL A 14 -26.98 -20.16 41.86
CA VAL A 14 -26.45 -21.07 40.85
C VAL A 14 -26.47 -20.33 39.52
N TYR A 15 -25.34 -19.76 39.13
CA TYR A 15 -25.14 -19.30 37.76
C TYR A 15 -25.07 -20.53 36.87
N PHE A 16 -26.15 -20.82 36.14
CA PHE A 16 -26.09 -21.70 34.99
C PHE A 16 -25.19 -21.02 33.95
N VAL A 17 -23.93 -21.45 33.88
CA VAL A 17 -23.11 -21.24 32.69
C VAL A 17 -23.78 -22.07 31.60
N GLN A 18 -24.62 -21.43 30.79
CA GLN A 18 -25.03 -22.03 29.53
C GLN A 18 -23.76 -22.18 28.70
N CYS A 19 -23.22 -23.40 28.63
CA CYS A 19 -22.33 -23.78 27.56
C CYS A 19 -23.11 -23.57 26.26
N THR A 20 -22.88 -22.44 25.58
CA THR A 20 -23.43 -22.20 24.25
C THR A 20 -22.78 -23.21 23.32
N ASN A 21 -23.49 -24.29 23.01
CA ASN A 21 -23.01 -25.30 22.06
C ASN A 21 -22.99 -24.67 20.66
N TYR A 22 -21.79 -24.44 20.15
CA TYR A 22 -21.57 -24.04 18.76
C TYR A 22 -21.55 -25.29 17.87
N ALA A 23 -22.36 -25.30 16.81
CA ALA A 23 -22.36 -26.32 15.78
C ALA A 23 -21.53 -25.84 14.58
N ASN A 24 -20.74 -26.75 13.98
CA ASN A 24 -19.99 -26.46 12.76
C ASN A 24 -20.93 -26.16 11.60
N VAL A 25 -20.57 -25.15 10.81
CA VAL A 25 -21.26 -24.79 9.58
C VAL A 25 -20.31 -25.08 8.41
N PRO A 26 -20.71 -25.93 7.44
CA PRO A 26 -19.89 -26.20 6.26
C PRO A 26 -19.54 -24.92 5.51
N LEU A 27 -18.28 -24.79 5.09
CA LEU A 27 -17.82 -23.61 4.36
C LEU A 27 -16.73 -23.98 3.36
N LYS A 28 -16.99 -23.73 2.08
CA LYS A 28 -16.03 -23.91 0.99
C LYS A 28 -15.85 -22.61 0.22
N SER A 29 -14.60 -22.19 0.08
CA SER A 29 -14.21 -20.98 -0.67
C SER A 29 -12.78 -21.12 -1.16
N GLN A 30 -12.47 -20.48 -2.28
CA GLN A 30 -11.13 -20.47 -2.89
C GLN A 30 -10.81 -19.05 -3.38
N ILE A 31 -9.52 -18.70 -3.38
CA ILE A 31 -9.03 -17.45 -3.97
C ILE A 31 -8.67 -17.70 -5.44
N ASN A 32 -9.43 -17.09 -6.35
CA ASN A 32 -9.29 -17.27 -7.80
C ASN A 32 -8.99 -15.97 -8.57
N GLN A 33 -8.76 -14.86 -7.86
CA GLN A 33 -8.24 -13.60 -8.39
C GLN A 33 -7.23 -12.99 -7.41
N VAL A 34 -6.49 -11.95 -7.83
CA VAL A 34 -5.63 -11.20 -6.90
C VAL A 34 -6.51 -10.41 -5.94
N ASN A 35 -6.25 -10.54 -4.64
CA ASN A 35 -7.02 -9.82 -3.62
C ASN A 35 -6.72 -8.32 -3.64
N PRO A 36 -7.64 -7.45 -3.19
CA PRO A 36 -7.44 -6.00 -3.21
C PRO A 36 -6.20 -5.53 -2.45
N MET A 37 -5.54 -4.49 -2.99
CA MET A 37 -4.38 -3.80 -2.41
C MET A 37 -3.10 -4.65 -2.28
N ILE A 38 -2.99 -5.73 -3.05
CA ILE A 38 -1.80 -6.59 -3.09
C ILE A 38 -1.46 -7.02 -4.52
N GLY A 39 -0.26 -7.56 -4.71
CA GLY A 39 0.13 -8.28 -5.91
C GLY A 39 1.01 -7.48 -6.86
N LEU A 40 1.10 -7.96 -8.10
CA LEU A 40 1.80 -7.23 -9.15
C LEU A 40 1.00 -6.00 -9.57
N VAL A 41 1.70 -4.94 -9.98
CA VAL A 41 1.14 -3.65 -10.39
C VAL A 41 1.76 -3.24 -11.71
N PHE A 42 0.93 -2.77 -12.65
CA PHE A 42 1.41 -2.23 -13.93
C PHE A 42 1.10 -0.73 -14.03
N TRP A 43 1.77 -0.06 -14.96
CA TRP A 43 1.37 1.29 -15.36
C TRP A 43 -0.08 1.28 -15.86
N ASP A 44 -0.82 2.36 -15.62
CA ASP A 44 -2.26 2.41 -15.86
C ASP A 44 -2.66 2.35 -17.35
N ASP A 45 -1.70 2.53 -18.25
CA ASP A 45 -1.86 2.42 -19.70
C ASP A 45 -1.72 0.98 -20.21
N VAL A 46 -1.05 0.06 -19.50
CA VAL A 46 -0.92 -1.34 -19.93
C VAL A 46 -2.27 -2.06 -19.95
N PRO A 47 -3.06 -2.11 -18.86
CA PRO A 47 -4.40 -2.71 -18.92
C PRO A 47 -5.35 -1.99 -19.89
N GLU A 48 -5.12 -0.70 -20.16
CA GLU A 48 -5.86 0.08 -21.14
C GLU A 48 -5.53 -0.35 -22.58
N TYR A 49 -4.25 -0.54 -22.90
CA TYR A 49 -3.77 -0.99 -24.21
C TYR A 49 -4.36 -2.34 -24.62
N TYR A 50 -4.37 -3.31 -23.69
CA TYR A 50 -4.93 -4.65 -23.96
C TYR A 50 -6.46 -4.69 -23.94
N GLY A 51 -7.13 -3.68 -23.36
CA GLY A 51 -8.58 -3.60 -23.28
C GLY A 51 -9.22 -4.91 -22.78
N SER A 52 -10.23 -5.41 -23.49
CA SER A 52 -10.94 -6.65 -23.13
C SER A 52 -10.10 -7.93 -23.19
N SER A 53 -8.89 -7.88 -23.74
CA SER A 53 -7.96 -9.03 -23.74
C SER A 53 -7.15 -9.13 -22.45
N PHE A 54 -7.12 -8.07 -21.64
CA PHE A 54 -6.47 -8.09 -20.33
C PHE A 54 -7.37 -8.81 -19.31
N PRO A 55 -6.89 -9.85 -18.62
CA PRO A 55 -7.65 -10.46 -17.54
C PRO A 55 -7.52 -9.59 -16.29
N TYR A 56 -8.50 -8.72 -16.06
CA TYR A 56 -8.53 -7.82 -14.90
C TYR A 56 -8.51 -8.56 -13.54
N THR A 57 -8.70 -9.88 -13.49
CA THR A 57 -8.50 -10.67 -12.27
C THR A 57 -7.03 -10.90 -11.90
N ALA A 58 -6.11 -10.63 -12.84
CA ALA A 58 -4.67 -10.80 -12.67
C ALA A 58 -4.00 -9.67 -11.88
N LEU A 59 -4.67 -8.51 -11.75
CA LEU A 59 -4.21 -7.37 -10.97
C LEU A 59 -5.32 -6.95 -9.99
N SER A 60 -4.92 -6.22 -8.95
CA SER A 60 -5.87 -5.51 -8.08
C SER A 60 -5.61 -4.00 -8.05
N MET A 61 -4.47 -3.59 -8.58
CA MET A 61 -3.96 -2.22 -8.56
C MET A 61 -3.27 -1.85 -9.86
N GLU A 62 -3.24 -0.55 -10.13
CA GLU A 62 -2.49 0.07 -11.22
C GLU A 62 -1.76 1.30 -10.69
N TYR A 63 -0.67 1.68 -11.36
CA TYR A 63 0.19 2.77 -10.93
C TYR A 63 0.19 3.92 -11.95
N PHE A 64 0.21 5.16 -11.48
CA PHE A 64 0.53 6.31 -12.33
C PHE A 64 1.39 7.37 -11.63
N TYR A 65 2.29 7.97 -12.39
CA TYR A 65 2.99 9.19 -11.96
C TYR A 65 2.09 10.42 -12.10
N LEU A 66 2.14 11.30 -11.10
CA LEU A 66 1.43 12.58 -11.08
C LEU A 66 2.41 13.73 -11.29
N PRO A 67 2.50 14.33 -12.48
CA PRO A 67 3.30 15.53 -12.67
C PRO A 67 2.68 16.68 -11.85
N VAL A 68 3.46 17.30 -10.96
CA VAL A 68 2.92 18.32 -10.06
C VAL A 68 2.29 19.50 -10.81
N ASN A 69 2.83 19.92 -11.96
CA ASN A 69 2.27 20.98 -12.80
C ASN A 69 0.91 20.63 -13.46
N LYS A 70 0.47 19.36 -13.45
CA LYS A 70 -0.89 18.97 -13.86
C LYS A 70 -1.90 19.18 -12.74
N LEU A 71 -1.45 19.12 -11.48
CA LEU A 71 -2.28 19.34 -10.30
C LEU A 71 -2.26 20.80 -9.86
N VAL A 72 -1.08 21.39 -9.71
CA VAL A 72 -0.89 22.75 -9.21
C VAL A 72 -0.72 23.69 -10.40
N VAL A 73 -1.76 24.46 -10.70
CA VAL A 73 -1.87 25.20 -11.97
C VAL A 73 -1.65 26.70 -11.86
N GLY A 74 -1.56 27.24 -10.64
CA GLY A 74 -1.35 28.67 -10.44
C GLY A 74 -1.49 29.12 -9.00
N ARG A 75 -1.43 30.43 -8.82
CA ARG A 75 -1.72 31.12 -7.56
C ARG A 75 -2.55 32.38 -7.86
N THR A 76 -3.61 32.59 -7.10
CA THR A 76 -4.47 33.78 -7.21
C THR A 76 -4.72 34.33 -5.81
N ASN A 77 -4.43 35.61 -5.60
CA ASN A 77 -4.58 36.29 -4.29
C ASN A 77 -3.92 35.53 -3.13
N GLY A 78 -2.71 34.98 -3.36
CA GLY A 78 -1.98 34.21 -2.35
C GLY A 78 -2.43 32.76 -2.18
N VAL A 79 -3.49 32.32 -2.85
CA VAL A 79 -4.05 30.96 -2.73
C VAL A 79 -3.64 30.09 -3.93
N ILE A 80 -3.08 28.91 -3.67
CA ILE A 80 -2.73 27.92 -4.69
C ILE A 80 -4.00 27.39 -5.37
N GLN A 81 -3.95 27.28 -6.70
CA GLN A 81 -5.04 26.78 -7.54
C GLN A 81 -4.75 25.34 -7.97
N TYR A 82 -5.76 24.48 -7.83
CA TYR A 82 -5.66 23.04 -8.08
C TYR A 82 -6.57 22.59 -9.23
N ASN A 83 -6.04 21.78 -10.13
CA ASN A 83 -6.78 21.07 -11.16
C ASN A 83 -6.81 19.56 -10.88
N TRP A 84 -7.95 19.07 -10.42
CA TRP A 84 -8.14 17.67 -10.05
C TRP A 84 -8.41 16.74 -11.25
N THR A 85 -8.63 17.29 -12.44
CA THR A 85 -9.09 16.55 -13.62
C THR A 85 -8.17 15.39 -13.98
N PHE A 86 -6.85 15.59 -13.88
CA PHE A 86 -5.87 14.54 -14.20
C PHE A 86 -6.05 13.32 -13.29
N ILE A 87 -6.09 13.53 -11.97
CA ILE A 87 -6.23 12.47 -10.98
C ILE A 87 -7.62 11.82 -11.10
N GLU A 88 -8.70 12.61 -11.19
CA GLU A 88 -10.05 12.04 -11.30
C GLU A 88 -10.24 11.18 -12.55
N ASN A 89 -9.66 11.57 -13.68
CA ASN A 89 -9.70 10.77 -14.89
C ASN A 89 -8.95 9.45 -14.72
N LYS A 90 -7.74 9.48 -14.12
CA LYS A 90 -6.94 8.28 -13.82
C LYS A 90 -7.71 7.35 -12.87
N LEU A 91 -8.18 7.86 -11.72
CA LEU A 91 -8.92 7.08 -10.73
C LEU A 91 -10.21 6.48 -11.30
N THR A 92 -10.95 7.23 -12.12
CA THR A 92 -12.19 6.73 -12.73
C THR A 92 -11.91 5.59 -13.71
N ARG A 93 -10.88 5.71 -14.55
CA ARG A 93 -10.50 4.65 -15.50
C ARG A 93 -10.03 3.40 -14.80
N ILE A 94 -9.12 3.53 -13.82
CA ILE A 94 -8.61 2.41 -13.02
C ILE A 94 -9.76 1.70 -12.27
N ALA A 95 -10.63 2.47 -11.60
CA ALA A 95 -11.80 1.91 -10.92
C ALA A 95 -12.79 1.24 -11.89
N SER A 96 -12.91 1.73 -13.13
CA SER A 96 -13.77 1.11 -14.15
C SER A 96 -13.32 -0.32 -14.52
N ARG A 97 -12.03 -0.63 -14.38
CA ARG A 97 -11.44 -1.97 -14.55
C ARG A 97 -11.52 -2.83 -13.28
N GLY A 98 -11.98 -2.26 -12.17
CA GLY A 98 -12.07 -2.95 -10.88
C GLY A 98 -10.77 -2.95 -10.09
N HIS A 99 -9.86 -2.03 -10.40
CA HIS A 99 -8.60 -1.88 -9.69
C HIS A 99 -8.59 -0.62 -8.82
N GLN A 100 -7.57 -0.49 -7.97
CA GLN A 100 -7.27 0.72 -7.22
C GLN A 100 -5.97 1.35 -7.73
N ALA A 101 -5.80 2.65 -7.51
CA ALA A 101 -4.61 3.37 -7.94
C ALA A 101 -3.55 3.44 -6.84
N ILE A 102 -2.31 3.34 -7.29
CA ILE A 102 -1.13 3.88 -6.62
C ILE A 102 -0.70 5.11 -7.41
N PHE A 103 -0.38 6.21 -6.73
CA PHE A 103 0.16 7.36 -7.44
C PHE A 103 1.29 8.06 -6.69
N ARG A 104 2.26 8.56 -7.48
CA ARG A 104 3.44 9.26 -7.00
C ARG A 104 3.56 10.64 -7.64
N PRO A 105 3.39 11.73 -6.88
CA PRO A 105 3.70 13.07 -7.36
C PRO A 105 5.20 13.23 -7.62
N TYR A 106 5.59 13.88 -8.72
CA TYR A 106 7.00 14.16 -9.03
C TYR A 106 7.20 15.59 -9.56
N TYR A 107 8.42 16.13 -9.38
CA TYR A 107 8.87 17.35 -10.05
C TYR A 107 9.89 17.04 -11.14
N GLU A 108 10.79 16.08 -10.88
CA GLU A 108 11.84 15.63 -11.79
C GLU A 108 11.54 14.22 -12.27
N TYR A 109 11.64 14.03 -13.58
CA TYR A 109 11.54 12.73 -14.22
C TYR A 109 12.54 12.71 -15.38
N PRO A 110 13.57 11.85 -15.32
CA PRO A 110 14.59 11.76 -16.36
C PRO A 110 14.03 11.64 -17.77
N GLY A 111 14.56 12.44 -18.69
CA GLY A 111 14.11 12.53 -20.08
C GLY A 111 12.79 13.31 -20.30
N LEU A 112 12.16 13.85 -19.26
CA LEU A 112 10.95 14.69 -19.38
C LEU A 112 11.20 16.15 -18.91
N PRO A 113 10.45 17.13 -19.44
CA PRO A 113 10.46 18.48 -18.90
C PRO A 113 10.02 18.50 -17.44
N THR A 114 10.61 19.40 -16.63
CA THR A 114 10.25 19.54 -15.22
C THR A 114 8.73 19.72 -15.01
N ALA A 115 8.23 19.06 -13.98
CA ALA A 115 6.87 19.21 -13.50
C ALA A 115 6.71 20.32 -12.45
N VAL A 116 7.72 21.20 -12.26
CA VAL A 116 7.57 22.42 -11.45
C VAL A 116 6.54 23.37 -12.10
N PRO A 117 5.50 23.81 -11.36
CA PRO A 117 4.52 24.79 -11.86
C PRO A 117 5.17 26.09 -12.36
N ALA A 118 4.78 26.53 -13.56
CA ALA A 118 5.41 27.67 -14.24
C ALA A 118 5.39 28.98 -13.42
N PHE A 119 4.33 29.23 -12.65
CA PHE A 119 4.24 30.45 -11.83
C PHE A 119 5.27 30.50 -10.70
N LEU A 120 5.76 29.36 -10.20
CA LEU A 120 6.84 29.33 -9.20
C LEU A 120 8.15 29.76 -9.84
N LYS A 121 8.40 29.32 -11.07
CA LYS A 121 9.61 29.66 -11.83
C LYS A 121 9.69 31.15 -12.19
N SER A 122 8.54 31.83 -12.24
CA SER A 122 8.47 33.28 -12.46
C SER A 122 8.64 34.12 -11.20
N ILE A 123 8.71 33.51 -10.01
CA ILE A 123 8.91 34.25 -8.76
C ILE A 123 10.34 34.77 -8.72
N LEU A 124 10.49 36.07 -8.39
CA LEU A 124 11.79 36.71 -8.28
C LEU A 124 12.67 35.94 -7.27
N GLY A 125 13.83 35.49 -7.72
CA GLY A 125 14.79 34.76 -6.89
C GLY A 125 14.65 33.24 -6.96
N TYR A 126 13.68 32.67 -7.69
CA TYR A 126 13.68 31.25 -8.01
C TYR A 126 14.83 30.94 -8.97
N GLN A 127 15.77 30.08 -8.55
CA GLN A 127 16.95 29.72 -9.34
C GLN A 127 17.10 28.20 -9.33
N GLY A 128 16.30 27.52 -10.15
CA GLY A 128 16.48 26.09 -10.41
C GLY A 128 17.82 25.81 -11.09
N GLN A 129 18.33 24.59 -10.91
CA GLN A 129 19.54 24.13 -11.56
C GLN A 129 19.17 23.41 -12.86
N VAL A 130 19.94 23.62 -13.92
CA VAL A 130 19.84 22.81 -15.14
C VAL A 130 21.09 21.95 -15.25
N PHE A 131 20.90 20.65 -15.46
CA PHE A 131 21.98 19.69 -15.69
C PHE A 131 21.56 18.72 -16.80
N ASN A 132 22.40 18.55 -17.82
CA ASN A 132 22.11 17.73 -19.01
C ASN A 132 20.74 18.01 -19.69
N GLY A 133 20.27 19.26 -19.60
CA GLY A 133 18.97 19.67 -20.16
C GLY A 133 17.76 19.40 -19.26
N GLU A 134 17.98 18.81 -18.08
CA GLU A 134 16.95 18.55 -17.08
C GLU A 134 16.96 19.66 -16.01
N GLU A 135 15.77 20.09 -15.59
CA GLU A 135 15.60 21.19 -14.63
C GLU A 135 15.24 20.64 -13.24
N PHE A 136 16.10 20.94 -12.27
CA PHE A 136 15.98 20.63 -10.85
C PHE A 136 15.44 21.86 -10.10
N MET A 137 14.59 21.60 -9.12
CA MET A 137 13.95 22.58 -8.25
C MET A 137 14.96 23.34 -7.40
N ASP A 138 14.57 24.56 -7.08
CA ASP A 138 15.23 25.37 -6.06
C ASP A 138 14.56 25.18 -4.69
N TRP A 139 15.05 24.23 -3.90
CA TRP A 139 14.58 23.97 -2.54
C TRP A 139 14.93 25.08 -1.54
N ARG A 140 15.66 26.14 -1.92
CA ARG A 140 15.76 27.37 -1.11
C ARG A 140 14.48 28.19 -1.18
N SER A 141 13.66 27.99 -2.21
CA SER A 141 12.44 28.76 -2.44
C SER A 141 11.41 28.47 -1.35
N PRO A 142 11.05 29.46 -0.50
CA PRO A 142 10.00 29.28 0.50
C PRO A 142 8.63 29.05 -0.16
N ASP A 143 8.43 29.57 -1.38
CA ASP A 143 7.20 29.38 -2.16
C ASP A 143 7.03 27.95 -2.66
N LEU A 144 8.12 27.31 -3.12
CA LEU A 144 8.11 25.89 -3.48
C LEU A 144 7.81 25.03 -2.25
N GLN A 145 8.53 25.27 -1.15
CA GLN A 145 8.34 24.55 0.10
C GLN A 145 6.90 24.67 0.62
N ALA A 146 6.34 25.88 0.65
CA ALA A 146 4.97 26.11 1.09
C ALA A 146 3.94 25.44 0.16
N MET A 147 4.15 25.52 -1.16
CA MET A 147 3.28 24.87 -2.15
C MET A 147 3.30 23.35 -2.01
N HIS A 148 4.49 22.74 -1.79
CA HIS A 148 4.61 21.30 -1.60
C HIS A 148 3.81 20.82 -0.38
N LEU A 149 3.91 21.53 0.75
CA LEU A 149 3.14 21.21 1.97
C LEU A 149 1.62 21.41 1.76
N ASP A 150 1.20 22.48 1.09
CA ASP A 150 -0.22 22.71 0.78
C ASP A 150 -0.76 21.65 -0.19
N MET A 151 0.02 21.26 -1.21
CA MET A 151 -0.34 20.20 -2.15
C MET A 151 -0.66 18.89 -1.45
N PHE A 152 0.22 18.40 -0.57
CA PHE A 152 -0.06 17.18 0.18
C PHE A 152 -1.20 17.34 1.18
N THR A 153 -1.37 18.54 1.75
CA THR A 153 -2.56 18.86 2.56
C THR A 153 -3.86 18.72 1.76
N LYS A 154 -3.90 19.24 0.53
CA LYS A 154 -5.08 19.13 -0.35
C LYS A 154 -5.28 17.72 -0.89
N LEU A 155 -4.20 17.00 -1.21
CA LEU A 155 -4.28 15.59 -1.60
C LEU A 155 -4.87 14.74 -0.48
N ALA A 156 -4.39 14.88 0.76
CA ALA A 156 -4.93 14.14 1.90
C ALA A 156 -6.40 14.48 2.17
N GLN A 157 -6.76 15.77 2.17
CA GLN A 157 -8.16 16.23 2.34
C GLN A 157 -9.11 15.59 1.33
N ARG A 158 -8.64 15.35 0.10
CA ARG A 158 -9.45 14.81 -0.98
C ARG A 158 -9.43 13.28 -1.05
N TYR A 159 -8.28 12.65 -0.80
CA TYR A 159 -8.05 11.26 -1.19
C TYR A 159 -7.67 10.30 -0.05
N ASP A 160 -7.40 10.77 1.18
CA ASP A 160 -7.06 9.85 2.28
C ASP A 160 -8.20 8.83 2.54
N ASN A 161 -9.45 9.23 2.27
CA ASN A 161 -10.63 8.40 2.43
C ASN A 161 -11.21 7.85 1.11
N ASP A 162 -10.52 7.99 -0.02
CA ASP A 162 -11.01 7.55 -1.32
C ASP A 162 -10.68 6.07 -1.56
N ASN A 163 -11.70 5.21 -1.68
CA ASN A 163 -11.51 3.78 -1.88
C ASN A 163 -10.92 3.41 -3.25
N ARG A 164 -10.82 4.36 -4.19
CA ARG A 164 -10.11 4.19 -5.46
C ARG A 164 -8.60 4.27 -5.28
N VAL A 165 -8.10 4.76 -4.16
CA VAL A 165 -6.66 4.91 -3.88
C VAL A 165 -6.19 3.84 -2.90
N ALA A 166 -5.30 2.97 -3.34
CA ALA A 166 -4.66 1.96 -2.50
C ALA A 166 -3.54 2.59 -1.66
N PHE A 167 -2.62 3.27 -2.34
CA PHE A 167 -1.40 3.84 -1.76
C PHE A 167 -1.07 5.18 -2.43
N VAL A 168 -0.38 6.04 -1.69
CA VAL A 168 0.24 7.26 -2.22
C VAL A 168 1.74 7.15 -1.98
N GLU A 169 2.54 7.64 -2.89
CA GLU A 169 3.98 7.70 -2.70
C GLU A 169 4.46 9.15 -2.63
N SER A 170 5.57 9.38 -1.94
CA SER A 170 6.17 10.70 -1.78
C SER A 170 7.68 10.56 -1.63
N GLY A 171 8.39 11.64 -1.96
CA GLY A 171 9.82 11.76 -1.83
C GLY A 171 10.31 13.01 -2.53
N PHE A 172 11.58 13.02 -2.90
CA PHE A 172 12.28 14.14 -3.51
C PHE A 172 13.25 13.61 -4.56
N GLY A 173 13.65 14.43 -5.53
CA GLY A 173 14.60 13.98 -6.55
C GLY A 173 13.93 13.24 -7.71
N PHE A 174 14.74 12.52 -8.48
CA PHE A 174 14.28 11.80 -9.65
C PHE A 174 13.23 10.76 -9.29
N TRP A 175 12.16 10.74 -10.10
CA TRP A 175 10.97 9.93 -9.88
C TRP A 175 10.37 10.08 -8.47
N SER A 176 10.76 11.10 -7.70
CA SER A 176 10.44 11.24 -6.28
C SER A 176 10.96 10.06 -5.40
N GLU A 177 12.09 9.45 -5.75
CA GLU A 177 12.69 8.26 -5.09
C GLU A 177 13.73 8.58 -4.02
N TYR A 178 13.86 9.84 -3.63
CA TYR A 178 14.78 10.31 -2.58
C TYR A 178 16.25 10.39 -3.00
N HIS A 179 16.56 10.35 -4.30
CA HIS A 179 17.89 10.56 -4.86
C HIS A 179 17.86 11.43 -6.12
N ILE A 180 19.01 11.97 -6.51
CA ILE A 180 19.22 12.60 -7.83
C ILE A 180 20.40 11.97 -8.57
N SER A 181 20.62 10.66 -8.33
CA SER A 181 21.63 9.84 -9.03
C SER A 181 21.57 10.07 -10.55
N ASP A 182 22.72 10.12 -11.21
CA ASP A 182 22.88 10.54 -12.62
C ASP A 182 22.57 12.02 -12.93
N GLY A 183 22.17 12.79 -11.92
CA GLY A 183 22.00 14.23 -11.96
C GLY A 183 23.26 15.00 -11.50
N PRO A 184 23.12 16.30 -11.17
CA PRO A 184 24.20 17.08 -10.59
C PRO A 184 24.53 16.62 -9.16
N ASP A 185 25.68 17.03 -8.64
CA ASP A 185 26.02 16.83 -7.22
C ASP A 185 24.88 17.30 -6.31
N MET A 186 24.45 16.43 -5.41
CA MET A 186 23.39 16.72 -4.46
C MET A 186 23.87 17.72 -3.39
N VAL A 187 23.14 18.83 -3.29
CA VAL A 187 23.36 19.89 -2.31
C VAL A 187 22.08 20.11 -1.51
N LEU A 188 22.10 19.68 -0.24
CA LEU A 188 20.98 19.84 0.68
C LEU A 188 20.64 21.31 0.89
N GLY A 189 19.34 21.61 0.82
CA GLY A 189 18.82 22.97 0.88
C GLY A 189 19.00 23.75 -0.41
N TYR A 190 19.42 23.13 -1.53
CA TYR A 190 19.49 23.75 -2.84
C TYR A 190 18.76 22.93 -3.91
N ASN A 191 19.43 21.97 -4.56
CA ASN A 191 18.79 21.10 -5.57
C ASN A 191 18.13 19.87 -4.94
N PHE A 192 18.35 19.64 -3.65
CA PHE A 192 17.64 18.69 -2.80
C PHE A 192 17.17 19.40 -1.51
N PRO A 193 16.05 19.01 -0.87
CA PRO A 193 15.58 19.75 0.30
C PRO A 193 16.52 19.63 1.49
N SER A 194 16.55 20.68 2.32
CA SER A 194 17.33 20.65 3.58
C SER A 194 16.77 19.61 4.54
N GLY A 195 17.60 19.11 5.46
CA GLY A 195 17.15 18.18 6.50
C GLY A 195 15.95 18.68 7.29
N ASP A 196 15.93 19.97 7.64
CA ASP A 196 14.81 20.61 8.34
C ASP A 196 13.51 20.54 7.52
N PHE A 197 13.58 20.80 6.21
CA PHE A 197 12.40 20.72 5.36
C PHE A 197 11.97 19.27 5.13
N GLN A 198 12.89 18.33 4.95
CA GLN A 198 12.60 16.90 4.86
C GLN A 198 11.82 16.43 6.09
N GLN A 199 12.33 16.73 7.30
CA GLN A 199 11.66 16.38 8.56
C GLN A 199 10.26 17.01 8.65
N LYS A 200 10.14 18.31 8.29
CA LYS A 200 8.87 19.03 8.30
C LYS A 200 7.85 18.40 7.34
N SER A 201 8.26 18.11 6.11
CA SER A 201 7.40 17.54 5.07
C SER A 201 6.90 16.16 5.45
N ILE A 202 7.80 15.25 5.83
CA ILE A 202 7.44 13.86 6.15
C ILE A 202 6.58 13.78 7.40
N THR A 203 6.88 14.59 8.43
CA THR A 203 6.04 14.69 9.63
C THR A 203 4.64 15.17 9.26
N LEU A 204 4.53 16.20 8.41
CA LEU A 204 3.23 16.69 7.97
C LEU A 204 2.48 15.62 7.17
N ILE A 205 3.08 15.05 6.13
CA ILE A 205 2.42 14.10 5.22
C ILE A 205 1.92 12.87 5.99
N THR A 206 2.77 12.26 6.82
CA THR A 206 2.36 11.12 7.66
C THR A 206 1.33 11.49 8.74
N SER A 207 1.26 12.76 9.14
CA SER A 207 0.21 13.25 10.02
C SER A 207 -1.13 13.49 9.29
N LEU A 208 -1.13 13.68 7.98
CA LEU A 208 -2.32 13.99 7.19
C LEU A 208 -3.02 12.72 6.68
N PHE A 209 -2.27 11.76 6.15
CA PHE A 209 -2.81 10.51 5.62
C PHE A 209 -2.96 9.48 6.74
N LYS A 210 -4.21 9.22 7.17
CA LYS A 210 -4.52 8.30 8.26
C LYS A 210 -4.99 6.93 7.78
N ASN A 211 -5.64 6.90 6.62
CA ASN A 211 -6.31 5.70 6.10
C ASN A 211 -5.69 5.19 4.81
N THR A 212 -5.01 6.04 4.05
CA THR A 212 -4.26 5.67 2.85
C THR A 212 -2.77 5.70 3.16
N PRO A 213 -2.06 4.55 3.17
CA PRO A 213 -0.64 4.55 3.50
C PRO A 213 0.17 5.36 2.49
N VAL A 214 1.14 6.12 3.02
CA VAL A 214 2.13 6.85 2.22
C VAL A 214 3.45 6.08 2.26
N LEU A 215 4.04 5.84 1.10
CA LEU A 215 5.33 5.16 0.97
C LEU A 215 6.42 6.15 0.54
N TYR A 216 7.64 5.93 1.03
CA TYR A 216 8.86 6.59 0.59
C TYR A 216 9.85 5.54 0.08
N SER A 217 10.71 5.91 -0.86
CA SER A 217 11.79 5.01 -1.28
C SER A 217 12.65 4.57 -0.10
N ILE A 218 13.23 3.38 -0.16
CA ILE A 218 14.18 2.87 0.83
C ILE A 218 15.46 3.71 0.92
N ASP A 219 15.79 4.47 -0.13
CA ASP A 219 16.88 5.47 -0.23
C ASP A 219 16.84 6.49 0.89
N ILE A 220 15.65 6.77 1.45
CA ILE A 220 15.50 7.64 2.62
C ILE A 220 16.33 7.15 3.82
N ALA A 221 16.68 5.87 3.86
CA ALA A 221 17.47 5.25 4.90
C ALA A 221 18.96 5.16 4.55
N ASP A 222 19.36 5.60 3.35
CA ASP A 222 20.76 5.62 2.98
C ASP A 222 21.51 6.72 3.76
N ILE A 223 22.57 6.27 4.43
CA ILE A 223 23.42 7.10 5.28
C ILE A 223 24.75 7.43 4.62
N TYR A 224 25.08 6.79 3.49
CA TYR A 224 26.36 6.97 2.83
C TYR A 224 26.35 8.21 1.94
N ASP A 225 25.25 8.45 1.24
CA ASP A 225 25.13 9.62 0.36
C ASP A 225 24.56 10.85 1.08
N GLY A 226 24.20 10.72 2.37
CA GLY A 226 23.77 11.84 3.21
C GLY A 226 22.44 12.47 2.79
N GLN A 227 21.64 11.75 1.99
CA GLN A 227 20.41 12.23 1.34
C GLN A 227 19.33 12.62 2.38
N CYS A 228 19.23 11.84 3.45
CA CYS A 228 18.34 12.09 4.58
C CYS A 228 19.10 12.26 5.91
N PRO A 229 19.67 13.44 6.21
CA PRO A 229 20.44 13.64 7.44
C PRO A 229 19.58 13.52 8.71
N VAL A 230 18.25 13.60 8.57
CA VAL A 230 17.27 13.53 9.65
C VAL A 230 16.63 12.15 9.82
N PHE A 231 17.08 11.12 9.07
CA PHE A 231 16.46 9.79 9.05
C PHE A 231 16.20 9.23 10.45
N ASN A 232 17.17 9.33 11.36
CA ASN A 232 17.03 8.83 12.73
C ASN A 232 15.88 9.47 13.52
N SER A 233 15.53 10.73 13.22
CA SER A 233 14.42 11.45 13.85
C SER A 233 13.06 11.08 13.27
N ILE A 234 13.02 10.60 12.03
CA ILE A 234 11.78 10.34 11.30
C ILE A 234 11.47 8.85 11.10
N LYS A 235 12.44 7.95 11.26
CA LYS A 235 12.28 6.52 10.93
C LYS A 235 11.09 5.86 11.63
N ASN A 236 10.66 6.34 12.79
CA ASN A 236 9.51 5.79 13.51
C ASN A 236 8.15 6.39 13.10
N LEU A 237 8.13 7.34 12.17
CA LEU A 237 6.88 7.86 11.61
C LEU A 237 6.14 6.77 10.82
N PRO A 238 4.80 6.86 10.73
CA PRO A 238 3.98 5.80 10.16
C PRO A 238 3.93 5.86 8.62
N PHE A 239 5.09 5.73 7.96
CA PHE A 239 5.19 5.57 6.51
C PHE A 239 5.66 4.17 6.11
N GLY A 240 5.21 3.71 4.95
CA GLY A 240 5.68 2.49 4.29
C GLY A 240 6.89 2.74 3.40
N SER A 241 7.42 1.66 2.84
CA SER A 241 8.67 1.70 2.06
C SER A 241 8.42 1.26 0.62
N PHE A 242 9.20 1.78 -0.31
CA PHE A 242 9.22 1.38 -1.72
C PHE A 242 10.65 1.02 -2.11
N ASP A 243 10.86 -0.19 -2.64
CA ASP A 243 12.14 -0.66 -3.16
C ASP A 243 12.10 -0.67 -4.69
N ASP A 244 12.67 0.36 -5.32
CA ASP A 244 12.73 0.59 -6.77
C ASP A 244 13.66 -0.39 -7.52
N SER A 245 14.46 -1.16 -6.78
CA SER A 245 15.34 -2.19 -7.30
C SER A 245 15.09 -3.53 -6.62
N ALA A 246 13.83 -3.83 -6.31
CA ALA A 246 13.47 -5.10 -5.70
C ALA A 246 13.89 -6.25 -6.61
N PHE A 247 14.43 -7.32 -6.01
CA PHE A 247 14.93 -8.48 -6.72
C PHE A 247 16.20 -8.23 -7.56
N ALA A 248 16.80 -7.04 -7.44
CA ALA A 248 18.15 -6.76 -7.91
C ALA A 248 19.16 -7.68 -7.23
N LYS A 249 20.16 -8.09 -8.01
CA LYS A 249 21.34 -8.79 -7.51
C LYS A 249 22.43 -7.81 -7.12
N ASP A 250 22.75 -6.88 -8.02
CA ASP A 250 23.89 -6.00 -7.84
C ASP A 250 23.65 -5.00 -6.70
N SER A 251 22.39 -4.63 -6.50
CA SER A 251 21.96 -3.71 -5.43
C SER A 251 21.45 -4.43 -4.16
N GLN A 252 21.49 -5.77 -4.10
CA GLN A 252 20.89 -6.55 -3.00
C GLN A 252 21.43 -6.18 -1.61
N ASP A 253 22.75 -6.07 -1.45
CA ASP A 253 23.38 -5.74 -0.16
C ASP A 253 23.02 -4.32 0.31
N TRP A 254 22.94 -3.37 -0.63
CA TRP A 254 22.54 -2.00 -0.35
C TRP A 254 21.06 -1.93 0.06
N ASN A 255 20.22 -2.63 -0.70
CA ASN A 255 18.80 -2.81 -0.43
C ASN A 255 18.54 -3.41 0.96
N ASP A 256 19.30 -4.43 1.34
CA ASP A 256 19.21 -5.06 2.65
C ASP A 256 19.69 -4.14 3.77
N GLY A 257 20.77 -3.38 3.54
CA GLY A 257 21.24 -2.35 4.47
C GLY A 257 20.17 -1.30 4.77
N ASN A 258 19.48 -0.79 3.74
CA ASN A 258 18.41 0.19 3.89
C ASN A 258 17.18 -0.39 4.59
N LYS A 259 16.74 -1.59 4.21
CA LYS A 259 15.62 -2.29 4.88
C LYS A 259 15.95 -2.62 6.34
N GLN A 260 17.19 -2.98 6.65
CA GLN A 260 17.64 -3.18 8.03
C GLN A 260 17.54 -1.90 8.85
N ARG A 261 17.95 -0.75 8.29
CA ARG A 261 17.85 0.56 8.96
C ARG A 261 16.41 1.03 9.17
N LEU A 262 15.54 0.75 8.20
CA LEU A 262 14.08 0.96 8.31
C LEU A 262 13.43 0.01 9.32
N GLY A 263 14.03 -1.15 9.52
CA GLY A 263 13.64 -2.20 10.46
C GLY A 263 12.88 -3.34 9.76
N TRP A 264 13.41 -4.56 9.88
CA TRP A 264 12.82 -5.78 9.30
C TRP A 264 11.39 -6.07 9.76
N THR A 265 10.95 -5.52 10.89
CA THR A 265 9.58 -5.69 11.41
C THR A 265 8.61 -4.59 10.94
N ARG A 266 9.04 -3.64 10.09
CA ARG A 266 8.18 -2.53 9.62
C ARG A 266 6.91 -3.02 8.92
N TYR A 267 7.01 -4.11 8.16
CA TYR A 267 5.87 -4.75 7.46
C TYR A 267 4.69 -5.08 8.41
N GLN A 268 4.94 -5.24 9.71
CA GLN A 268 3.88 -5.54 10.66
C GLN A 268 2.87 -4.39 10.79
N THR A 269 3.28 -3.17 10.45
CA THR A 269 2.48 -1.96 10.62
C THR A 269 2.38 -1.06 9.39
N GLN A 270 3.33 -1.16 8.45
CA GLN A 270 3.43 -0.33 7.24
C GLN A 270 3.76 -1.18 6.01
N PRO A 271 3.20 -0.90 4.82
CA PRO A 271 3.45 -1.68 3.61
C PRO A 271 4.88 -1.55 3.10
N LEU A 272 5.32 -2.59 2.40
CA LEU A 272 6.49 -2.55 1.51
C LEU A 272 6.00 -2.76 0.07
N GLY A 273 6.12 -1.72 -0.74
CA GLY A 273 6.00 -1.76 -2.19
C GLY A 273 7.39 -1.83 -2.84
N GLY A 274 7.42 -1.81 -4.16
CA GLY A 274 8.66 -1.72 -4.92
C GLY A 274 8.45 -1.92 -6.41
N GLU A 275 9.53 -2.06 -7.15
CA GLU A 275 9.60 -2.37 -8.58
C GLU A 275 10.60 -3.49 -8.83
N ILE A 276 10.26 -4.42 -9.72
CA ILE A 276 11.22 -5.45 -10.15
C ILE A 276 12.37 -4.74 -10.87
N ALA A 277 13.59 -4.96 -10.37
CA ALA A 277 14.79 -4.30 -10.86
C ALA A 277 15.01 -4.51 -12.37
N TYR A 278 15.42 -3.43 -13.04
CA TYR A 278 15.83 -3.42 -14.44
C TYR A 278 17.29 -3.88 -14.62
N GLU A 279 17.65 -5.01 -14.02
CA GLU A 279 18.94 -5.68 -14.21
C GLU A 279 18.85 -6.80 -15.25
N ASP A 280 19.98 -7.11 -15.88
CA ASP A 280 20.10 -8.20 -16.85
C ASP A 280 19.59 -9.52 -16.23
N ASN A 281 18.79 -10.26 -17.00
CA ASN A 281 18.10 -11.50 -16.61
C ASN A 281 17.01 -11.36 -15.53
N VAL A 282 16.99 -10.33 -14.70
CA VAL A 282 15.98 -10.18 -13.64
C VAL A 282 14.60 -9.95 -14.25
N GLN A 283 14.41 -8.92 -15.08
CA GLN A 283 13.11 -8.63 -15.69
C GLN A 283 12.55 -9.82 -16.50
N GLN A 284 13.36 -10.39 -17.39
CA GLN A 284 12.92 -11.47 -18.28
C GLN A 284 12.50 -12.73 -17.52
N HIS A 285 13.19 -13.06 -16.43
CA HIS A 285 13.00 -14.31 -15.70
C HIS A 285 12.26 -14.13 -14.37
N ALA A 286 11.79 -12.92 -14.04
CA ALA A 286 11.23 -12.60 -12.73
C ALA A 286 10.08 -13.54 -12.33
N LEU A 287 9.18 -13.86 -13.27
CA LEU A 287 8.06 -14.75 -13.01
C LEU A 287 8.31 -16.20 -13.45
N ASP A 288 9.52 -16.59 -13.85
CA ASP A 288 9.81 -18.01 -14.08
C ASP A 288 9.55 -18.84 -12.82
N ILE A 289 9.26 -20.14 -12.99
CA ILE A 289 8.96 -21.03 -11.86
C ILE A 289 10.13 -21.07 -10.87
N ASN A 290 11.36 -21.07 -11.40
CA ASN A 290 12.59 -21.05 -10.61
C ASN A 290 13.10 -19.62 -10.36
N GLY A 291 12.49 -18.62 -11.01
CA GLY A 291 12.96 -17.23 -11.04
C GLY A 291 14.39 -17.05 -11.59
N PRO A 292 14.91 -15.80 -11.57
CA PRO A 292 16.30 -15.52 -11.89
C PRO A 292 17.22 -16.21 -10.87
N GLU A 293 18.31 -16.80 -11.37
CA GLU A 293 19.35 -17.46 -10.58
C GLU A 293 18.85 -18.52 -9.56
N GLY A 294 17.67 -19.09 -9.80
CA GLY A 294 17.11 -20.16 -8.97
C GLY A 294 16.32 -19.70 -7.73
N THR A 295 16.03 -18.40 -7.61
CA THR A 295 15.12 -17.88 -6.57
C THR A 295 13.77 -17.51 -7.18
N PRO A 296 12.67 -18.22 -6.88
CA PRO A 296 11.34 -17.82 -7.34
C PRO A 296 10.89 -16.51 -6.69
N LEU A 297 10.24 -15.61 -7.45
CA LEU A 297 9.72 -14.35 -6.90
C LEU A 297 8.81 -14.54 -5.67
N PRO A 298 7.91 -15.54 -5.59
CA PRO A 298 7.13 -15.77 -4.36
C PRO A 298 7.98 -16.02 -3.11
N THR A 299 9.16 -16.64 -3.24
CA THR A 299 10.11 -16.83 -2.13
C THR A 299 10.70 -15.50 -1.69
N TYR A 300 11.12 -14.67 -2.65
CA TYR A 300 11.62 -13.32 -2.37
C TYR A 300 10.56 -12.45 -1.69
N VAL A 301 9.35 -12.44 -2.24
CA VAL A 301 8.18 -11.75 -1.68
C VAL A 301 7.87 -12.18 -0.25
N ALA A 302 7.97 -13.48 0.05
CA ALA A 302 7.80 -14.02 1.39
C ALA A 302 8.91 -13.58 2.37
N ASN A 303 10.17 -13.57 1.93
CA ASN A 303 11.30 -13.19 2.79
C ASN A 303 11.26 -11.71 3.20
N TYR A 304 10.78 -10.84 2.30
CA TYR A 304 10.74 -9.39 2.53
C TYR A 304 9.36 -8.85 2.91
N HIS A 305 8.32 -9.69 2.88
CA HIS A 305 6.95 -9.32 3.19
C HIS A 305 6.35 -8.27 2.24
N TYR A 306 6.65 -8.38 0.93
CA TYR A 306 6.15 -7.45 -0.08
C TYR A 306 4.61 -7.44 -0.14
N THR A 307 4.07 -6.23 -0.18
CA THR A 307 2.65 -5.95 -0.38
C THR A 307 2.33 -5.89 -1.86
N PHE A 308 3.19 -5.23 -2.64
CA PHE A 308 3.07 -5.16 -4.09
C PHE A 308 4.44 -4.96 -4.74
N LEU A 309 4.54 -5.25 -6.03
CA LEU A 309 5.68 -4.89 -6.87
C LEU A 309 5.19 -4.40 -8.23
N ILE A 310 5.81 -3.33 -8.73
CA ILE A 310 5.68 -2.90 -10.11
C ILE A 310 6.40 -3.92 -10.98
N ALA A 311 5.71 -4.40 -12.01
CA ALA A 311 6.14 -5.51 -12.85
C ALA A 311 5.72 -5.27 -14.30
N ASN A 312 5.81 -4.02 -14.75
CA ASN A 312 5.19 -3.54 -15.98
C ASN A 312 5.54 -4.40 -17.21
N ASP A 313 6.81 -4.79 -17.34
CA ASP A 313 7.32 -5.46 -18.53
C ASP A 313 6.98 -6.96 -18.57
N GLN A 314 6.36 -7.50 -17.52
CA GLN A 314 5.94 -8.90 -17.45
C GLN A 314 4.89 -9.27 -18.51
N VAL A 315 4.19 -8.29 -19.10
CA VAL A 315 3.34 -8.50 -20.28
C VAL A 315 4.11 -8.78 -21.57
N ASN A 316 5.43 -8.62 -21.57
CA ASN A 316 6.28 -8.88 -22.75
C ASN A 316 6.96 -10.25 -22.69
N TYR A 317 6.98 -10.93 -21.54
CA TYR A 317 7.70 -12.20 -21.36
C TYR A 317 6.79 -13.42 -21.37
N LYS A 318 7.29 -14.51 -21.97
CA LYS A 318 6.62 -15.81 -21.95
C LYS A 318 7.34 -16.72 -20.96
N TYR A 319 6.57 -17.33 -20.06
CA TYR A 319 7.11 -18.20 -19.02
C TYR A 319 6.98 -19.66 -19.41
N ASN A 320 7.95 -20.46 -19.00
CA ASN A 320 7.90 -21.90 -19.20
C ASN A 320 6.84 -22.52 -18.28
N GLY A 321 5.97 -23.37 -18.84
CA GLY A 321 4.98 -24.13 -18.07
C GLY A 321 3.60 -24.18 -18.74
N PRO A 322 2.60 -24.74 -18.03
CA PRO A 322 1.25 -24.91 -18.57
C PRO A 322 0.37 -23.66 -18.49
N LEU A 323 0.80 -22.61 -17.77
CA LEU A 323 0.03 -21.39 -17.57
C LEU A 323 0.29 -20.39 -18.70
N THR A 324 -0.76 -19.66 -19.10
CA THR A 324 -0.58 -18.47 -19.91
C THR A 324 0.17 -17.39 -19.12
N GLN A 325 0.75 -16.41 -19.83
CA GLN A 325 1.43 -15.26 -19.22
C GLN A 325 0.58 -14.61 -18.11
N PHE A 326 -0.68 -14.28 -18.41
CA PHE A 326 -1.55 -13.65 -17.43
C PHE A 326 -2.01 -14.57 -16.30
N GLN A 327 -2.16 -15.87 -16.55
CA GLN A 327 -2.40 -16.83 -15.47
C GLN A 327 -1.21 -16.89 -14.51
N ARG A 328 0.02 -16.79 -15.03
CA ARG A 328 1.22 -16.72 -14.21
C ARG A 328 1.32 -15.41 -13.43
N ILE A 329 1.01 -14.26 -14.06
CA ILE A 329 0.92 -12.95 -13.39
C ILE A 329 -0.09 -13.02 -12.24
N GLN A 330 -1.29 -13.55 -12.48
CA GLN A 330 -2.30 -13.72 -11.44
C GLN A 330 -1.81 -14.65 -10.32
N GLN A 331 -1.26 -15.81 -10.67
CA GLN A 331 -0.78 -16.79 -9.70
C GLN A 331 0.29 -16.20 -8.78
N VAL A 332 1.25 -15.45 -9.33
CA VAL A 332 2.30 -14.81 -8.54
C VAL A 332 1.74 -13.65 -7.74
N GLY A 333 0.86 -12.81 -8.33
CA GLY A 333 0.18 -11.72 -7.62
C GLY A 333 -0.61 -12.17 -6.39
N GLN A 334 -1.18 -13.38 -6.40
CA GLN A 334 -1.86 -13.98 -5.25
C GLN A 334 -0.94 -14.39 -4.08
N THR A 335 0.39 -14.30 -4.24
CA THR A 335 1.37 -14.65 -3.18
C THR A 335 1.77 -13.48 -2.30
N PHE A 336 1.40 -12.26 -2.67
CA PHE A 336 1.75 -11.03 -1.96
C PHE A 336 0.82 -10.77 -0.77
N GLY A 337 1.29 -9.94 0.16
CA GLY A 337 0.47 -9.37 1.23
C GLY A 337 -0.35 -10.39 2.02
N TYR A 338 -1.61 -10.07 2.30
CA TYR A 338 -2.48 -10.90 3.14
C TYR A 338 -3.13 -12.03 2.36
N LYS A 339 -3.38 -13.14 3.05
CA LYS A 339 -4.21 -14.25 2.57
C LYS A 339 -5.02 -14.79 3.72
N PHE A 340 -6.34 -14.59 3.72
CA PHE A 340 -7.18 -15.08 4.80
C PHE A 340 -7.63 -16.52 4.56
N THR A 341 -7.52 -17.35 5.59
CA THR A 341 -8.03 -18.72 5.64
C THR A 341 -8.97 -18.87 6.82
N ILE A 342 -10.20 -19.31 6.57
CA ILE A 342 -11.18 -19.60 7.62
C ILE A 342 -10.92 -21.01 8.13
N THR A 343 -10.50 -21.13 9.38
CA THR A 343 -10.13 -22.41 10.00
C THR A 343 -11.20 -22.95 10.94
N SER A 344 -12.20 -22.13 11.29
CA SER A 344 -13.41 -22.57 12.00
C SER A 344 -14.57 -21.62 11.68
N PHE A 345 -15.76 -22.19 11.46
CA PHE A 345 -17.00 -21.47 11.21
C PHE A 345 -18.14 -22.20 11.92
N GLN A 346 -18.68 -21.59 12.97
CA GLN A 346 -19.62 -22.26 13.87
C GLN A 346 -20.74 -21.32 14.31
N THR A 347 -21.94 -21.83 14.56
CA THR A 347 -23.07 -21.05 15.08
C THR A 347 -23.76 -21.76 16.23
N ASN A 348 -24.29 -20.99 17.19
CA ASN A 348 -25.21 -21.50 18.22
C ASN A 348 -26.68 -21.08 17.96
N GLY A 349 -26.97 -20.56 16.77
CA GLY A 349 -28.29 -20.07 16.36
C GLY A 349 -28.56 -18.60 16.70
N THR A 350 -27.75 -17.97 17.56
CA THR A 350 -27.84 -16.54 17.92
C THR A 350 -26.54 -15.78 17.72
N HIS A 351 -25.41 -16.49 17.70
CA HIS A 351 -24.07 -15.98 17.47
C HIS A 351 -23.35 -16.92 16.54
N THR A 352 -22.57 -16.34 15.62
CA THR A 352 -21.65 -17.06 14.74
C THR A 352 -20.22 -16.72 15.14
N GLN A 353 -19.42 -17.73 15.41
CA GLN A 353 -18.00 -17.63 15.68
C GLN A 353 -17.20 -18.03 14.43
N VAL A 354 -16.23 -17.21 14.07
CA VAL A 354 -15.34 -17.42 12.93
C VAL A 354 -13.90 -17.33 13.43
N VAL A 355 -13.05 -18.29 13.05
CA VAL A 355 -11.59 -18.19 13.25
C VAL A 355 -10.95 -17.95 11.90
N VAL A 356 -10.25 -16.82 11.79
CA VAL A 356 -9.56 -16.37 10.57
C VAL A 356 -8.07 -16.40 10.82
N LYS A 357 -7.31 -17.08 9.98
CA LYS A 357 -5.85 -17.07 9.97
C LYS A 357 -5.34 -16.24 8.79
N ASN A 358 -4.33 -15.39 8.99
CA ASN A 358 -3.57 -14.84 7.87
C ASN A 358 -2.47 -15.83 7.48
N THR A 359 -2.62 -16.48 6.33
CA THR A 359 -1.65 -17.40 5.71
C THR A 359 -0.80 -16.72 4.62
N GLY A 360 -0.93 -15.41 4.47
CA GLY A 360 -0.14 -14.61 3.54
C GLY A 360 1.23 -14.25 4.10
N VAL A 361 1.94 -13.38 3.39
CA VAL A 361 3.29 -12.92 3.74
C VAL A 361 3.29 -11.58 4.47
N ALA A 362 2.22 -10.78 4.40
CA ALA A 362 2.09 -9.52 5.13
C ALA A 362 0.66 -9.33 5.66
N PRO A 363 0.41 -8.41 6.61
CA PRO A 363 -0.95 -8.08 7.02
C PRO A 363 -1.68 -7.21 5.99
N ALA A 364 -3.01 -7.10 6.14
CA ALA A 364 -3.77 -6.01 5.52
C ALA A 364 -3.50 -4.69 6.27
N TYR A 365 -3.24 -3.60 5.53
CA TYR A 365 -2.96 -2.28 6.11
C TYR A 365 -4.18 -1.36 6.21
N LYS A 366 -5.30 -1.75 5.59
CA LYS A 366 -6.60 -1.08 5.71
C LYS A 366 -7.61 -1.98 6.40
N ASP A 367 -8.65 -1.38 6.96
CA ASP A 367 -9.65 -2.09 7.74
C ASP A 367 -10.48 -3.06 6.90
N MET A 368 -10.61 -4.28 7.40
CA MET A 368 -11.35 -5.37 6.76
C MET A 368 -12.14 -6.08 7.85
N TYR A 369 -13.41 -6.36 7.60
CA TYR A 369 -14.32 -6.91 8.60
C TYR A 369 -14.97 -8.18 8.08
N LEU A 370 -15.30 -9.08 8.98
CA LEU A 370 -16.20 -10.18 8.63
C LEU A 370 -17.62 -9.63 8.52
N GLN A 371 -18.38 -10.13 7.57
CA GLN A 371 -19.81 -9.92 7.48
C GLN A 371 -20.50 -11.28 7.47
N VAL A 372 -21.28 -11.54 8.53
CA VAL A 372 -22.04 -12.78 8.69
C VAL A 372 -23.51 -12.52 8.42
N SER A 373 -24.07 -13.12 7.38
CA SER A 373 -25.48 -12.95 6.97
C SER A 373 -25.94 -11.48 6.95
N GLY A 374 -25.08 -10.59 6.46
CA GLY A 374 -25.34 -9.15 6.36
C GLY A 374 -24.91 -8.31 7.58
N VAL A 375 -24.57 -8.93 8.71
CA VAL A 375 -24.12 -8.23 9.93
C VAL A 375 -22.59 -8.14 9.94
N GLN A 376 -22.05 -6.92 9.97
CA GLN A 376 -20.61 -6.69 10.03
C GLN A 376 -20.06 -6.87 11.46
N SER A 377 -18.86 -7.44 11.59
CA SER A 377 -18.12 -7.51 12.85
C SER A 377 -17.60 -6.15 13.28
N THR A 378 -17.41 -5.97 14.60
CA THR A 378 -16.72 -4.81 15.17
C THR A 378 -15.20 -4.98 15.18
N VAL A 379 -14.72 -6.22 15.11
CA VAL A 379 -13.30 -6.55 15.05
C VAL A 379 -12.82 -6.46 13.60
N SER A 380 -11.80 -5.63 13.38
CA SER A 380 -11.07 -5.52 12.11
C SER A 380 -9.97 -6.58 12.00
N LEU A 381 -9.74 -7.09 10.79
CA LEU A 381 -8.63 -7.98 10.42
C LEU A 381 -7.38 -7.20 10.01
N LYS A 382 -7.42 -5.87 9.99
CA LYS A 382 -6.25 -5.01 9.77
C LYS A 382 -5.14 -5.41 10.72
N ARG A 383 -3.91 -5.53 10.20
CA ARG A 383 -2.71 -5.90 10.98
C ARG A 383 -2.78 -7.31 11.63
N LEU A 384 -3.69 -8.20 11.20
CA LEU A 384 -3.59 -9.62 11.54
C LEU A 384 -2.31 -10.19 10.92
N GLN A 385 -1.32 -10.47 11.76
CA GLN A 385 0.03 -10.86 11.32
C GLN A 385 0.03 -12.22 10.61
N PRO A 386 0.93 -12.42 9.63
CA PRO A 386 1.20 -13.73 9.04
C PRO A 386 1.35 -14.83 10.10
N GLY A 387 0.70 -15.97 9.89
CA GLY A 387 0.71 -17.11 10.82
C GLY A 387 -0.27 -16.99 11.99
N ASN A 388 -0.72 -15.78 12.35
CA ASN A 388 -1.62 -15.55 13.48
C ASN A 388 -3.09 -15.73 13.09
N SER A 389 -3.92 -16.00 14.10
CA SER A 389 -5.37 -16.13 13.96
C SER A 389 -6.12 -15.10 14.79
N SER A 390 -7.32 -14.74 14.36
CA SER A 390 -8.29 -13.93 15.09
C SER A 390 -9.61 -14.68 15.20
N THR A 391 -10.16 -14.73 16.40
CA THR A 391 -11.51 -15.25 16.65
C THR A 391 -12.49 -14.08 16.70
N VAL A 392 -13.48 -14.10 15.81
CA VAL A 392 -14.49 -13.05 15.69
C VAL A 392 -15.85 -13.66 15.96
N VAL A 393 -16.62 -13.03 16.84
CA VAL A 393 -18.01 -13.44 17.13
C VAL A 393 -18.94 -12.36 16.61
N VAL A 394 -19.92 -12.75 15.81
CA VAL A 394 -20.96 -11.87 15.27
C VAL A 394 -22.31 -12.34 15.79
N GLN A 395 -23.06 -11.42 16.42
CA GLN A 395 -24.42 -11.71 16.88
C GLN A 395 -25.37 -11.68 15.68
N VAL A 396 -25.90 -12.85 15.33
CA VAL A 396 -26.84 -13.03 14.22
C VAL A 396 -27.70 -14.27 14.46
N SER A 397 -29.01 -14.10 14.39
CA SER A 397 -29.97 -15.17 14.65
C SER A 397 -30.17 -16.06 13.41
N THR A 398 -29.29 -17.04 13.21
CA THR A 398 -29.40 -18.03 12.14
C THR A 398 -28.63 -19.31 12.43
N ASN A 399 -29.15 -20.45 11.97
CA ASN A 399 -28.47 -21.75 11.98
C ASN A 399 -27.69 -22.02 10.68
N ALA A 400 -27.86 -21.18 9.66
CA ALA A 400 -27.20 -21.29 8.36
C ALA A 400 -26.55 -19.95 7.98
N PRO A 401 -25.54 -19.49 8.73
CA PRO A 401 -24.87 -18.22 8.45
C PRO A 401 -24.11 -18.27 7.12
N THR A 402 -24.06 -17.13 6.43
CA THR A 402 -23.18 -16.92 5.26
C THR A 402 -22.04 -15.99 5.65
N LEU A 403 -20.86 -16.13 5.01
CA LEU A 403 -19.68 -15.35 5.37
C LEU A 403 -19.11 -14.57 4.18
N LYS A 404 -18.82 -13.30 4.39
CA LYS A 404 -18.02 -12.44 3.50
C LYS A 404 -16.94 -11.72 4.30
N ILE A 405 -15.90 -11.25 3.61
CA ILE A 405 -15.00 -10.21 4.13
C ILE A 405 -15.31 -8.92 3.37
N VAL A 406 -15.57 -7.84 4.10
CA VAL A 406 -15.96 -6.54 3.57
C VAL A 406 -14.99 -5.46 4.02
N SER A 407 -14.85 -4.41 3.23
CA SER A 407 -14.02 -3.26 3.55
C SER A 407 -14.63 -2.00 2.93
N PRO A 408 -14.65 -0.86 3.64
CA PRO A 408 -15.00 0.42 3.00
C PRO A 408 -13.89 0.90 2.04
N TRP A 409 -12.74 0.24 2.03
CA TRP A 409 -11.54 0.67 1.32
C TRP A 409 -11.29 -0.03 -0.01
N ILE A 410 -12.26 -0.78 -0.52
CA ILE A 410 -12.20 -1.42 -1.84
C ILE A 410 -13.27 -0.83 -2.76
N THR A 411 -13.05 -0.91 -4.07
CA THR A 411 -14.05 -0.46 -5.05
C THR A 411 -15.24 -1.43 -5.10
N SER A 412 -16.38 -0.99 -5.65
CA SER A 412 -17.59 -1.82 -5.77
C SER A 412 -17.42 -3.05 -6.68
N LYS A 413 -16.35 -3.08 -7.49
CA LYS A 413 -16.02 -4.20 -8.38
C LYS A 413 -15.04 -5.20 -7.75
N GLN A 414 -14.47 -4.88 -6.60
CA GLN A 414 -13.53 -5.75 -5.89
C GLN A 414 -14.24 -6.62 -4.87
N THR A 415 -13.64 -7.76 -4.57
CA THR A 415 -14.09 -8.67 -3.50
C THR A 415 -12.86 -9.22 -2.79
N ILE A 416 -12.90 -9.22 -1.46
CA ILE A 416 -11.88 -9.86 -0.63
C ILE A 416 -12.24 -11.34 -0.51
N GLN A 417 -11.47 -12.18 -1.20
CA GLN A 417 -11.63 -13.62 -1.19
C GLN A 417 -10.82 -14.25 -0.05
N TYR A 418 -11.30 -15.40 0.42
CA TYR A 418 -10.66 -16.19 1.47
C TYR A 418 -10.67 -17.67 1.10
N GLU A 419 -9.76 -18.43 1.70
CA GLU A 419 -9.73 -19.89 1.61
C GLU A 419 -10.59 -20.51 2.72
N ALA A 420 -11.38 -21.53 2.40
CA ALA A 420 -12.09 -22.33 3.38
C ALA A 420 -12.37 -23.74 2.84
N ASN A 421 -12.19 -24.75 3.69
CA ASN A 421 -12.56 -26.13 3.40
C ASN A 421 -12.98 -26.82 4.72
N LEU A 422 -14.16 -26.45 5.22
CA LEU A 422 -14.73 -26.87 6.51
C LEU A 422 -15.98 -27.73 6.32
#